data_AF-A0ABD6D8Q8-F1
#
_entry.id   AF-A0ABD6D8Q8-F1
#
_cell.length_a   1.000
_cell.length_b   1.000
_cell.length_c   1.000
_cell.angle_alpha   90.00
_cell.angle_beta   90.00
_cell.angle_gamma   90.00
#
_symmetry.space_group_name_H-M   'P 1'
#
loop_
_entity.id
_entity.type
_entity.pdbx_description
1 polymer ?
#
loop_
_entity_poly.entity_id
_entity_poly.type
_entity_poly.pdbx_seq_one_letter_code
_entity_poly.pdbx_strand_id
1 'polypeptide(L)' 'MAETNLQEFLSSDTILLALILFVGIAGSGVARWGLGQLGLDTLGMIVFVMGYGGMVFVLWYGWIRPLDITGPQ' A
#
# COMPACT_ATOMS: atom_id res chain seq x y z
N MET A 1 -6.29 20.29 -21.65
CA MET A 1 -6.37 18.80 -21.63
C MET A 1 -5.24 18.15 -20.82
N ALA A 2 -4.00 18.67 -20.83
CA ALA A 2 -2.92 18.16 -19.97
C ALA A 2 -3.09 18.54 -18.48
N GLU A 3 -3.61 19.74 -18.19
CA GLU A 3 -3.78 20.23 -16.82
C GLU A 3 -4.76 19.41 -15.98
N THR A 4 -5.83 18.89 -16.59
CA THR A 4 -6.82 18.00 -15.94
C THR A 4 -6.18 16.69 -15.47
N ASN A 5 -5.28 16.10 -16.26
CA ASN A 5 -4.57 14.86 -15.89
C ASN A 5 -3.62 15.09 -14.71
N LEU A 6 -2.91 16.22 -14.69
CA LEU A 6 -1.95 16.50 -13.62
C LEU A 6 -2.64 16.72 -12.27
N GLN A 7 -3.77 17.43 -12.26
CA GLN A 7 -4.55 17.68 -11.05
C GLN A 7 -5.17 16.39 -10.48
N GLU A 8 -5.62 15.48 -11.34
CA GLU A 8 -6.17 14.17 -10.94
C GLU A 8 -5.06 13.25 -10.38
N PHE A 9 -3.88 13.25 -11.02
CA PHE A 9 -2.68 12.55 -10.53
C PHE A 9 -2.18 13.07 -9.18
N LEU A 10 -2.29 14.39 -8.96
CA LEU A 10 -1.86 15.05 -7.72
C LEU A 10 -2.98 15.21 -6.70
N SER A 11 -4.12 14.54 -6.89
CA SER A 11 -5.19 14.55 -5.89
C SER A 11 -4.70 13.92 -4.58
N SER A 12 -5.23 14.39 -3.45
CA SER A 12 -4.85 13.87 -2.13
C SER A 12 -5.08 12.36 -2.01
N ASP A 13 -6.14 11.85 -2.64
CA ASP A 13 -6.47 10.42 -2.64
C ASP A 13 -5.48 9.60 -3.47
N THR A 14 -5.09 10.09 -4.66
CA THR A 14 -4.07 9.45 -5.49
C THR A 14 -2.72 9.42 -4.78
N ILE A 15 -2.31 10.53 -4.16
CA ILE A 15 -1.06 10.61 -3.40
C ILE A 15 -1.08 9.66 -2.21
N LEU A 16 -2.19 9.63 -1.48
CA LEU A 16 -2.34 8.77 -0.31
C LEU A 16 -2.32 7.30 -0.71
N LEU A 17 -3.00 6.92 -1.80
CA LEU A 17 -2.92 5.57 -2.37
C LEU A 17 -1.48 5.21 -2.76
N ALA A 18 -0.80 6.09 -3.50
CA ALA A 18 0.58 5.88 -3.92
C ALA A 18 1.52 5.71 -2.72
N LEU A 19 1.31 6.51 -1.67
CA LEU A 19 2.10 6.43 -0.44
C LEU A 19 1.85 5.12 0.31
N ILE A 20 0.60 4.67 0.41
CA ILE A 20 0.26 3.38 1.02
C ILE A 20 0.93 2.23 0.27
N LEU A 21 0.82 2.22 -1.07
CA LEU A 21 1.45 1.20 -1.90
C LEU A 21 2.99 1.23 -1.77
N PHE A 22 3.56 2.42 -1.81
CA PHE A 22 5.00 2.61 -1.67
C PHE A 22 5.51 2.09 -0.32
N VAL A 23 4.88 2.47 0.79
CA VAL A 23 5.26 2.01 2.14
C VAL A 23 5.03 0.49 2.28
N GLY A 24 3.87 0.02 1.83
CA GLY A 24 3.46 -1.39 1.95
C GLY A 24 4.32 -2.37 1.16
N ILE A 25 4.83 -1.96 -0.01
CA ILE A 25 5.59 -2.82 -0.91
C ILE A 25 7.08 -2.47 -0.87
N ALA A 26 7.43 -1.25 -1.29
CA ALA A 26 8.83 -0.84 -1.43
C ALA A 26 9.46 -0.62 -0.05
N GLY A 27 8.79 0.12 0.84
CA GLY A 27 9.27 0.40 2.20
C GLY A 27 9.50 -0.87 3.01
N SER A 28 8.50 -1.76 3.03
CA SER A 28 8.61 -3.05 3.71
C SER A 28 9.67 -3.97 3.09
N GLY A 29 9.83 -3.97 1.77
CA GLY A 29 10.84 -4.73 1.05
C GLY A 29 12.27 -4.27 1.36
N VAL A 30 12.50 -2.95 1.38
CA VAL A 30 13.78 -2.35 1.79
C VAL A 30 14.10 -2.67 3.24
N ALA A 31 13.11 -2.59 4.14
CA ALA A 31 13.28 -2.95 5.55
C ALA A 31 13.66 -4.44 5.70
N ARG A 32 12.99 -5.34 4.98
CA ARG A 32 13.34 -6.77 4.96
C ARG A 32 14.76 -7.01 4.47
N TRP A 33 15.14 -6.37 3.37
CA TRP A 33 16.49 -6.49 2.82
C TRP A 33 17.54 -6.02 3.83
N GLY A 34 17.34 -4.85 4.43
CA GLY A 34 18.25 -4.30 5.44
C GLY A 34 18.38 -5.21 6.67
N LEU A 35 17.26 -5.74 7.17
CA LEU A 35 17.27 -6.69 8.28
C LEU A 35 18.00 -8.01 7.92
N GLY A 36 17.86 -8.47 6.67
CA GLY A 36 18.61 -9.63 6.18
C GLY A 36 20.14 -9.39 6.15
N GLN A 37 20.59 -8.19 5.77
CA GLN A 37 22.02 -7.85 5.83
C GLN A 37 22.58 -7.89 7.27
N LEU A 38 21.72 -7.74 8.28
CA LEU A 38 22.07 -7.82 9.70
C LEU A 38 21.93 -9.24 10.27
N GLY A 39 21.60 -10.25 9.45
CA GLY A 39 21.34 -11.63 9.88
C GLY A 39 19.98 -11.81 10.59
N LEU A 40 19.09 -10.82 10.52
CA LEU A 40 17.77 -10.81 11.15
C LEU A 40 16.68 -11.27 10.16
N ASP A 41 16.92 -12.33 9.40
CA ASP A 41 16.06 -12.75 8.28
C ASP A 41 14.61 -13.02 8.70
N THR A 42 14.42 -13.68 9.85
CA THR A 42 13.07 -13.98 10.36
C THR A 42 12.31 -12.71 10.73
N LEU A 43 13.00 -11.74 11.36
CA LEU A 43 12.40 -10.46 11.70
C LEU A 43 12.07 -9.65 10.43
N GLY A 44 12.99 -9.65 9.45
CA GLY A 44 12.77 -9.01 8.15
C GLY A 44 11.56 -9.59 7.41
N MET A 45 11.38 -10.91 7.46
CA MET A 45 10.18 -11.56 6.93
C MET A 45 8.91 -11.11 7.66
N ILE A 46 8.90 -11.09 9.00
CA ILE A 46 7.73 -10.65 9.78
C ILE A 46 7.37 -9.20 9.44
N VAL A 47 8.36 -8.31 9.41
CA VAL A 47 8.18 -6.90 9.02
C VAL A 47 7.57 -6.79 7.63
N PHE A 48 8.05 -7.58 6.67
CA PHE A 48 7.51 -7.59 5.32
C PHE A 48 6.05 -8.05 5.27
N VAL A 49 5.73 -9.17 5.93
CA VAL A 49 4.36 -9.71 5.96
C VAL A 49 3.41 -8.74 6.64
N MET A 50 3.81 -8.12 7.74
CA MET A 50 3.01 -7.11 8.44
C MET A 50 2.84 -5.83 7.62
N GLY A 51 3.89 -5.38 6.93
CA GLY A 51 3.82 -4.21 6.06
C GLY A 51 2.89 -4.44 4.87
N TYR A 52 3.08 -5.54 4.15
CA TYR A 52 2.26 -5.89 3.00
C TYR A 52 0.81 -6.22 3.40
N GLY A 53 0.62 -7.06 4.43
CA GLY A 53 -0.70 -7.42 4.94
C GLY A 53 -1.44 -6.21 5.52
N GLY A 54 -0.75 -5.34 6.25
CA GLY A 54 -1.28 -4.07 6.73
C GLY A 54 -1.72 -3.15 5.60
N MET A 55 -0.92 -3.04 4.53
CA MET A 55 -1.30 -2.30 3.33
C MET A 55 -2.58 -2.86 2.70
N VAL A 56 -2.66 -4.17 2.48
CA VAL A 56 -3.88 -4.81 1.94
C VAL A 56 -5.09 -4.52 2.82
N PHE A 57 -4.94 -4.63 4.15
CA PHE A 57 -6.03 -4.35 5.10
C PHE A 57 -6.48 -2.89 5.04
N VAL A 58 -5.55 -1.93 4.98
CA VAL A 58 -5.87 -0.50 4.87
C VAL A 58 -6.61 -0.20 3.57
N LEU A 59 -6.14 -0.74 2.44
CA LEU A 59 -6.81 -0.56 1.14
C LEU A 59 -8.22 -1.15 1.14
N TRP A 60 -8.36 -2.37 1.69
CA TRP A 60 -9.66 -2.99 1.84
C TRP A 60 -10.60 -2.14 2.71
N TYR A 61 -10.15 -1.72 3.88
CA TYR A 61 -11.00 -0.98 4.82
C TYR A 61 -11.38 0.41 4.31
N GLY A 62 -10.45 1.12 3.68
CA GLY A 62 -10.65 2.49 3.21
C GLY A 62 -11.45 2.60 1.91
N TRP A 63 -11.24 1.70 0.94
CA TRP A 63 -11.82 1.82 -0.39
C TRP A 63 -12.81 0.73 -0.74
N ILE A 64 -12.55 -0.53 -0.35
CA ILE A 64 -13.37 -1.67 -0.82
C ILE A 64 -14.57 -1.92 0.09
N ARG A 65 -14.34 -2.03 1.39
CA ARG A 65 -15.36 -2.29 2.43
C ARG A 65 -16.55 -1.32 2.39
N PRO A 66 -16.40 -0.01 2.13
CA PRO A 66 -17.54 0.90 2.06
C PRO A 66 -18.34 0.81 0.74
N LEU A 67 -17.86 0.07 -0.27
CA LEU A 67 -18.61 -0.09 -1.51
C LEU A 67 -19.83 -0.98 -1.27
N ASP A 68 -21.00 -0.48 -1.65
CA ASP A 68 -22.24 -1.26 -1.64
C ASP A 68 -22.30 -2.11 -2.92
N ILE A 69 -21.69 -3.29 -2.85
CA ILE A 69 -21.59 -4.21 -3.99
C ILE A 69 -22.86 -5.07 -4.03
N THR A 70 -23.87 -4.62 -4.79
CA THR A 70 -25.10 -5.39 -5.04
C THR A 70 -25.03 -6.17 -6.35
N GLY A 71 -25.68 -7.34 -6.40
CA GLY A 71 -25.82 -8.12 -7.63
C GLY A 71 -26.87 -7.53 -8.60
N PRO A 72 -26.85 -7.92 -9.89
CA PRO A 72 -27.90 -7.56 -10.83
C PRO A 72 -29.25 -8.12 -10.39
N GLN A 73 -30.32 -7.39 -10.73
CA GLN A 73 -31.71 -7.82 -10.60
C GLN A 73 -32.20 -8.56 -11.84
#